data_AF-A0AAV5LCC1-F1
#
_entry.id   AF-A0AAV5LCC1-F1
#
_cell.length_a   1.000
_cell.length_b   1.000
_cell.length_c   1.000
_cell.angle_alpha   90.00
_cell.angle_beta   90.00
_cell.angle_gamma   90.00
#
_symmetry.space_group_name_H-M   'P 1'
#
loop_
_entity.id
_entity.type
_entity.pdbx_description
1 polymer ?
#
loop_
_entity_poly.entity_id
_entity_poly.type
_entity_poly.pdbx_seq_one_letter_code
_entity_poly.pdbx_strand_id
1 'polypeptide(L)'
;MVFSPLNRKSYLHSCSNSLPSSPYLLIPQIDEHLARLISSSEATTSSSSQISKNLSGLRDVYELVNSLLQLPHVEQALSHQCQDDEVLGGSLRLLDACGMAKDALLQAKANTQELQSTLRRRWGNEVKFIHEVKEYLASRKDAKKSINKFMRNFINL
;
A
#
# COMPACT_ATOMS: atom_id res chain seq x y z
N MET A 1 41.90 -45.87 31.11
CA MET A 1 40.56 -46.04 31.71
C MET A 1 39.60 -45.26 30.83
N VAL A 2 39.05 -45.85 29.75
CA VAL A 2 37.90 -46.76 29.61
C VAL A 2 36.55 -46.12 29.99
N PHE A 3 35.60 -46.32 29.08
CA PHE A 3 34.14 -46.19 29.13
C PHE A 3 33.49 -44.86 28.67
N SER A 4 33.21 -44.79 27.36
CA SER A 4 31.85 -44.48 26.87
C SER A 4 30.97 -45.75 27.04
N PRO A 5 29.62 -45.75 26.92
CA PRO A 5 28.69 -44.70 26.49
C PRO A 5 27.38 -44.61 27.32
N LEU A 6 26.52 -43.59 27.09
CA LEU A 6 25.08 -43.73 27.30
C LEU A 6 24.30 -42.96 26.21
N ASN A 7 24.06 -43.73 25.16
CA ASN A 7 22.93 -43.62 24.24
C ASN A 7 21.68 -43.06 24.94
N ARG A 8 21.21 -41.90 24.50
CA ARG A 8 19.80 -41.54 24.59
C ARG A 8 19.33 -41.10 23.22
N LYS A 9 18.92 -42.08 22.41
CA LYS A 9 18.00 -41.89 21.30
C LYS A 9 16.78 -41.10 21.80
N SER A 10 16.76 -39.79 21.59
CA SER A 10 15.52 -39.05 21.58
C SER A 10 14.85 -39.35 20.23
N TYR A 11 13.97 -40.34 20.23
CA TYR A 11 12.88 -40.44 19.26
C TYR A 11 11.95 -39.24 19.49
N LEU A 12 12.41 -38.05 19.12
CA LEU A 12 11.50 -36.98 18.80
C LEU A 12 11.00 -37.34 17.42
N HIS A 13 9.86 -38.02 17.40
CA HIS A 13 8.98 -38.01 16.25
C HIS A 13 8.77 -36.55 15.90
N SER A 14 9.51 -36.08 14.90
CA SER A 14 9.12 -34.93 14.11
C SER A 14 7.86 -35.34 13.36
N CYS A 15 6.75 -35.45 14.09
CA CYS A 15 5.44 -35.38 13.50
C CYS A 15 5.34 -33.96 12.98
N SER A 16 5.55 -33.84 11.69
CA SER A 16 5.21 -32.70 10.86
C SER A 16 3.89 -32.13 11.37
N ASN A 17 3.93 -30.92 11.93
CA ASN A 17 2.74 -30.12 12.14
C ASN A 17 2.25 -29.66 10.76
N SER A 18 1.73 -30.59 9.96
CA SER A 18 0.82 -30.25 8.88
C SER A 18 -0.49 -29.85 9.55
N LEU A 19 -0.57 -28.58 9.98
CA LEU A 19 -1.85 -27.96 10.27
C LEU A 19 -2.63 -27.95 8.96
N PRO A 20 -3.70 -28.75 8.79
CA PRO A 20 -4.57 -28.62 7.64
C PRO A 20 -5.67 -27.63 8.02
N SER A 21 -5.29 -26.44 8.47
CA SER A 21 -6.20 -25.30 8.64
C SER A 21 -5.86 -24.30 7.56
N SER A 22 -5.85 -24.79 6.32
CA SER A 22 -5.48 -24.02 5.16
C SER A 22 -6.76 -23.51 4.49
N PRO A 23 -6.83 -22.23 4.07
CA PRO A 23 -7.92 -21.74 3.22
C PRO A 23 -8.13 -22.62 1.97
N TYR A 24 -7.09 -23.38 1.60
CA TYR A 24 -7.08 -24.40 0.56
C TYR A 24 -8.09 -25.55 0.75
N LEU A 25 -8.58 -25.80 1.97
CA LEU A 25 -9.64 -26.79 2.22
C LEU A 25 -11.05 -26.19 2.17
N LEU A 26 -11.20 -24.91 2.50
CA LEU A 26 -12.49 -24.23 2.52
C LEU A 26 -12.91 -23.75 1.12
N ILE A 27 -11.97 -23.32 0.29
CA ILE A 27 -12.27 -22.85 -1.08
C ILE A 27 -12.95 -23.95 -1.93
N PRO A 28 -12.42 -25.19 -2.02
CA PRO A 28 -13.08 -26.26 -2.76
C PRO A 28 -14.46 -26.64 -2.20
N GLN A 29 -14.66 -26.54 -0.88
CA GLN A 29 -15.97 -26.79 -0.25
C GLN A 29 -16.99 -25.71 -0.60
N ILE A 30 -16.58 -24.45 -0.62
CA ILE A 30 -17.43 -23.33 -1.04
C ILE A 30 -17.83 -23.51 -2.52
N ASP A 31 -16.88 -23.86 -3.38
CA ASP A 31 -17.13 -24.10 -4.81
C ASP A 31 -18.10 -25.26 -5.04
N GLU A 32 -17.92 -26.38 -4.32
CA GLU A 32 -18.81 -27.53 -4.42
C GLU A 32 -20.24 -27.19 -3.94
N HIS A 33 -20.37 -26.49 -2.82
CA HIS A 33 -21.68 -26.09 -2.30
C HIS A 33 -22.38 -25.06 -3.21
N LEU A 34 -21.64 -24.12 -3.80
CA LEU A 34 -22.16 -23.18 -4.79
C LEU A 34 -22.62 -23.89 -6.06
N ALA A 35 -21.81 -24.80 -6.61
CA ALA A 35 -22.17 -25.57 -7.79
C ALA A 35 -23.46 -26.38 -7.57
N ARG A 36 -23.57 -27.03 -6.40
CA ARG A 36 -24.76 -27.81 -6.01
C ARG A 36 -26.01 -26.92 -5.87
N LEU A 37 -25.86 -25.73 -5.30
CA LEU A 37 -26.92 -24.72 -5.18
C LEU A 37 -27.42 -24.24 -6.54
N ILE A 38 -26.49 -23.93 -7.45
CA ILE A 38 -26.80 -23.47 -8.81
C ILE A 38 -27.55 -24.58 -9.56
N SER A 39 -27.06 -25.82 -9.53
CA SER A 39 -27.75 -26.95 -10.16
C SER A 39 -29.14 -27.21 -9.58
N SER A 40 -29.33 -27.00 -8.28
CA SER A 40 -30.64 -27.14 -7.62
C SER A 40 -31.61 -26.00 -7.95
N SER A 41 -31.10 -24.82 -8.29
CA SER A 41 -31.89 -23.65 -8.69
C SER A 41 -32.35 -23.72 -10.14
N GLU A 42 -31.59 -24.37 -11.02
CA GLU A 42 -31.92 -24.51 -12.45
C GLU A 42 -32.96 -25.61 -12.72
N ALA A 43 -33.29 -26.43 -11.72
CA ALA A 43 -34.31 -27.47 -11.83
C ALA A 43 -35.71 -26.87 -12.05
N THR A 44 -36.43 -27.35 -13.07
CA THR A 44 -37.75 -26.85 -13.49
C THR A 44 -38.91 -27.14 -12.52
N THR A 45 -38.64 -27.76 -11.37
CA THR A 45 -39.64 -28.18 -10.38
C THR A 45 -39.48 -27.41 -9.07
N SER A 46 -40.14 -26.24 -9.00
CA SER A 46 -40.16 -25.39 -7.81
C SER A 46 -41.14 -25.92 -6.76
N SER A 47 -40.73 -26.92 -5.98
CA SER A 47 -41.48 -27.34 -4.79
C SER A 47 -41.06 -26.53 -3.57
N SER A 48 -41.97 -26.34 -2.61
CA SER A 48 -41.68 -25.66 -1.34
C SER A 48 -40.52 -26.32 -0.57
N SER A 49 -40.37 -27.64 -0.66
CA SER A 49 -39.25 -28.35 -0.03
C SER A 49 -37.91 -28.09 -0.74
N GLN A 50 -37.92 -27.88 -2.06
CA GLN A 50 -36.72 -27.49 -2.83
C GLN A 50 -36.27 -26.07 -2.45
N ILE A 51 -37.21 -25.15 -2.28
CA ILE A 51 -36.93 -23.77 -1.85
C ILE A 51 -36.28 -23.78 -0.45
N SER A 52 -36.83 -24.54 0.49
CA SER A 52 -36.25 -24.66 1.84
C SER A 52 -34.83 -25.25 1.83
N LYS A 53 -34.56 -26.24 0.97
CA LYS A 53 -33.22 -26.83 0.78
C LYS A 53 -32.23 -25.85 0.16
N ASN A 54 -32.67 -25.01 -0.78
CA ASN A 54 -31.82 -23.97 -1.37
C ASN A 54 -31.48 -22.89 -0.34
N LEU A 55 -32.45 -22.47 0.48
CA LEU A 55 -32.21 -21.52 1.57
C LEU A 55 -31.25 -22.07 2.64
N SER A 56 -31.37 -23.35 3.00
CA SER A 56 -30.40 -23.98 3.92
C SER A 56 -29.02 -24.09 3.29
N GLY A 57 -28.92 -24.48 2.02
CA GLY A 57 -27.64 -24.53 1.31
C GLY A 57 -26.97 -23.16 1.24
N LEU A 58 -27.74 -22.08 1.02
CA LEU A 58 -27.21 -20.71 1.00
C LEU A 58 -26.66 -20.30 2.36
N ARG A 59 -27.33 -20.69 3.45
CA ARG A 59 -26.86 -20.48 4.82
C ARG A 59 -25.54 -21.22 5.07
N ASP A 60 -25.41 -22.45 4.59
CA ASP A 60 -24.18 -23.24 4.75
C ASP A 60 -22.99 -22.61 3.99
N VAL A 61 -23.23 -22.13 2.75
CA VAL A 61 -22.21 -21.38 1.99
C VAL A 61 -21.80 -20.11 2.74
N TYR A 62 -22.77 -19.38 3.30
CA TYR A 62 -22.49 -18.18 4.07
C TYR A 62 -21.62 -18.48 5.31
N GLU A 63 -21.92 -19.55 6.06
CA GLU A 63 -21.11 -19.97 7.21
C GLU A 63 -19.68 -20.36 6.80
N LEU A 64 -19.50 -21.04 5.66
CA LEU A 64 -18.18 -21.40 5.13
C LEU A 64 -17.36 -20.17 4.72
N VAL A 65 -17.97 -19.22 3.99
CA VAL A 65 -17.32 -17.96 3.59
C VAL A 65 -16.96 -17.13 4.82
N ASN A 66 -17.86 -17.03 5.79
CA ASN A 66 -17.58 -16.33 7.04
C ASN A 66 -16.41 -16.97 7.82
N SER A 67 -16.35 -18.31 7.86
CA SER A 67 -15.24 -19.04 8.48
C SER A 67 -13.92 -18.83 7.75
N LEU A 68 -13.94 -18.72 6.41
CA LEU A 68 -12.78 -18.39 5.59
C LEU A 68 -12.29 -16.96 5.85
N LEU A 69 -13.20 -15.99 5.97
CA LEU A 69 -12.87 -14.60 6.24
C LEU A 69 -12.28 -14.38 7.64
N GLN A 70 -12.73 -15.15 8.64
CA GLN A 70 -12.19 -15.12 10.01
C GLN A 70 -10.81 -15.78 10.13
N LEU A 71 -10.29 -16.38 9.06
CA LEU A 71 -8.99 -17.03 9.10
C LEU A 71 -7.88 -15.96 9.18
N PRO A 72 -6.93 -16.05 10.13
CA PRO A 72 -5.96 -14.98 10.39
C PRO A 72 -5.16 -14.54 9.16
N HIS A 73 -4.84 -15.48 8.28
CA HIS A 73 -4.12 -15.21 7.05
C HIS A 73 -4.94 -14.40 6.03
N VAL A 74 -6.26 -14.61 5.99
CA VAL A 74 -7.16 -13.88 5.08
C VAL A 74 -7.42 -12.48 5.61
N GLU A 75 -7.70 -12.32 6.92
CA GLU A 75 -7.78 -10.99 7.55
C GLU A 75 -6.48 -10.21 7.37
N GLN A 76 -5.34 -10.86 7.58
CA GLN A 76 -4.05 -10.23 7.41
C GLN A 76 -3.83 -9.79 5.96
N ALA A 77 -4.12 -10.63 4.96
CA ALA A 77 -4.00 -10.26 3.55
C ALA A 77 -4.93 -9.09 3.15
N LEU A 78 -6.17 -9.08 3.64
CA LEU A 78 -7.13 -8.00 3.40
C LEU A 78 -6.71 -6.69 4.08
N SER A 79 -6.15 -6.78 5.29
CA SER A 79 -5.64 -5.60 6.01
C SER A 79 -4.37 -5.02 5.39
N HIS A 80 -3.48 -5.86 4.87
CA HIS A 80 -2.25 -5.44 4.17
C HIS A 80 -2.56 -4.66 2.91
N GLN A 81 -3.55 -5.11 2.14
CA GLN A 81 -3.97 -4.39 0.93
C GLN A 81 -4.45 -2.96 1.22
N CYS A 82 -5.10 -2.74 2.37
CA CYS A 82 -5.52 -1.41 2.80
C CYS A 82 -4.33 -0.54 3.27
N GLN A 83 -3.31 -1.15 3.89
CA GLN A 83 -2.09 -0.43 4.28
C GLN A 83 -1.23 -0.06 3.07
N ASP A 84 -1.19 -0.94 2.06
CA ASP A 84 -0.46 -0.68 0.81
C ASP A 84 -0.99 0.55 0.08
N ASP A 85 -2.31 0.76 0.07
CA ASP A 85 -2.93 1.96 -0.52
C ASP A 85 -2.54 3.26 0.21
N GLU A 86 -2.45 3.23 1.54
CA GLU A 86 -2.03 4.38 2.34
C GLU A 86 -0.53 4.68 2.14
N VAL A 87 0.31 3.64 2.15
CA VAL A 87 1.76 3.75 1.89
C VAL A 87 2.02 4.25 0.47
N LEU A 88 1.28 3.76 -0.52
CA LEU A 88 1.38 4.20 -1.90
C LEU A 88 0.93 5.67 -2.04
N GLY A 89 -0.19 6.04 -1.40
CA GLY A 89 -0.66 7.42 -1.36
C GLY A 89 0.33 8.37 -0.67
N GLY A 90 1.00 7.92 0.40
CA GLY A 90 2.09 8.66 1.05
C GLY A 90 3.30 8.82 0.13
N SER A 91 3.71 7.75 -0.56
CA SER A 91 4.86 7.73 -1.46
C SER A 91 4.66 8.64 -2.68
N LEU A 92 3.44 8.67 -3.25
CA LEU A 92 3.10 9.56 -4.35
C LEU A 92 3.19 11.03 -3.93
N ARG A 93 2.66 11.39 -2.77
CA ARG A 93 2.76 12.76 -2.21
C ARG A 93 4.21 13.18 -1.98
N LEU A 94 5.07 12.26 -1.53
CA LEU A 94 6.50 12.52 -1.38
C LEU A 94 7.18 12.74 -2.73
N LEU A 95 6.81 11.99 -3.76
CA LEU A 95 7.34 12.17 -5.11
C LEU A 95 6.96 13.54 -5.68
N ASP A 96 5.72 13.98 -5.48
CA ASP A 96 5.25 15.32 -5.86
C ASP A 96 6.04 16.42 -5.12
N ALA A 97 6.27 16.24 -3.82
CA ALA A 97 7.13 17.12 -3.02
C ALA A 97 8.54 17.25 -3.60
N CYS A 98 9.15 16.11 -3.94
CA CYS A 98 10.46 16.04 -4.55
C CYS A 98 10.50 16.72 -5.92
N GLY A 99 9.44 16.55 -6.73
CA GLY A 99 9.26 17.24 -8.00
C GLY A 99 9.26 18.76 -7.83
N MET A 100 8.42 19.28 -6.92
CA MET A 100 8.37 20.70 -6.59
C MET A 100 9.72 21.25 -6.09
N ALA A 101 10.40 20.49 -5.23
CA ALA A 101 11.71 20.89 -4.70
C ALA A 101 12.77 20.96 -5.81
N LYS A 102 12.77 19.99 -6.73
CA LYS A 102 13.65 19.97 -7.91
C LYS A 102 13.41 21.19 -8.79
N ASP A 103 12.15 21.52 -9.08
CA ASP A 103 11.80 22.65 -9.94
C ASP A 103 12.19 23.99 -9.28
N ALA A 104 11.98 24.13 -7.97
CA ALA A 104 12.44 25.30 -7.21
C ALA A 104 13.97 25.45 -7.25
N LEU A 105 14.71 24.34 -7.17
CA LEU A 105 16.17 24.34 -7.27
C LEU A 105 16.64 24.73 -8.68
N LEU A 106 15.99 24.21 -9.72
CA LEU A 106 16.28 24.58 -11.12
C LEU A 106 16.03 26.07 -11.36
N GLN A 107 14.92 26.62 -10.84
CA GLN A 107 14.64 28.04 -10.92
C GLN A 107 15.70 28.87 -10.18
N ALA A 108 16.09 28.47 -8.97
CA ALA A 108 17.13 29.16 -8.20
C ALA A 108 18.48 29.18 -8.93
N LYS A 109 18.83 28.07 -9.61
CA LYS A 109 20.02 27.98 -10.45
C LYS A 109 19.94 28.96 -11.63
N ALA A 110 18.80 29.02 -12.33
CA ALA A 110 18.59 29.93 -13.45
C ALA A 110 18.76 31.40 -13.03
N ASN A 111 18.10 31.80 -11.94
CA ASN A 111 18.19 33.18 -11.42
C ASN A 111 19.62 33.54 -10.99
N THR A 112 20.35 32.59 -10.38
CA THR A 112 21.76 32.80 -9.98
C THR A 112 22.65 33.02 -11.20
N GLN A 113 22.44 32.22 -12.26
CA GLN A 113 23.20 32.33 -13.51
C GLN A 113 22.91 33.64 -14.24
N GLU A 114 21.66 34.10 -14.24
CA GLU A 114 21.26 35.39 -14.78
C GLU A 114 21.96 36.54 -14.04
N LEU A 115 21.88 36.54 -12.70
CA LEU A 115 22.53 37.54 -11.86
C LEU A 115 24.05 37.61 -12.10
N GLN A 116 24.72 36.45 -12.14
CA GLN A 116 26.15 36.38 -12.49
C GLN A 116 26.44 36.92 -13.88
N SER A 117 25.57 36.65 -14.85
CA SER A 117 25.77 37.09 -16.23
C SER A 117 25.63 38.59 -16.37
N THR A 118 24.68 39.21 -15.65
CA THR A 118 24.59 40.68 -15.56
C THR A 118 25.82 41.27 -14.92
N LEU A 119 26.28 40.72 -13.79
CA LEU A 119 27.48 41.19 -13.11
C LEU A 119 28.71 41.18 -14.03
N ARG A 120 28.92 40.07 -14.76
CA ARG A 120 30.06 39.93 -15.70
C ARG A 120 29.98 40.90 -16.88
N ARG A 121 28.79 41.10 -17.46
CA ARG A 121 28.65 41.91 -18.69
C ARG A 121 28.64 43.41 -18.43
N ARG A 122 28.32 43.85 -17.20
CA ARG A 122 27.81 45.21 -17.00
C ARG A 122 28.28 45.87 -15.70
N TRP A 123 29.51 45.57 -15.28
CA TRP A 123 30.19 46.26 -14.19
C TRP A 123 30.19 47.78 -14.45
N GLY A 124 29.22 48.51 -13.88
CA GLY A 124 29.00 49.94 -14.13
C GLY A 124 27.55 50.39 -14.36
N ASN A 125 26.61 49.50 -14.73
CA ASN A 125 25.18 49.84 -14.83
C ASN A 125 24.43 49.40 -13.57
N GLU A 126 24.67 50.14 -12.49
CA GLU A 126 24.25 49.83 -11.12
C GLU A 126 22.73 49.69 -10.98
N VAL A 127 21.95 50.49 -11.72
CA VAL A 127 20.47 50.45 -11.69
C VAL A 127 19.93 49.09 -12.14
N LYS A 128 20.43 48.54 -13.26
CA LYS A 128 19.98 47.24 -13.76
C LYS A 128 20.44 46.10 -12.83
N PHE A 129 21.65 46.18 -12.30
CA PHE A 129 22.17 45.18 -11.38
C PHE A 129 21.35 45.13 -10.08
N ILE A 130 21.01 46.28 -9.49
CA ILE A 130 20.13 46.37 -8.32
C ILE A 130 18.74 45.75 -8.61
N HIS A 131 18.21 45.94 -9.81
CA HIS A 131 16.94 45.33 -10.21
C HIS A 131 17.02 43.79 -10.24
N GLU A 132 18.02 43.21 -10.90
CA GLU A 132 18.18 41.73 -10.95
C GLU A 132 18.48 41.13 -9.57
N VAL A 133 19.19 41.84 -8.69
CA VAL A 133 19.35 41.43 -7.28
C VAL A 133 18.00 41.41 -6.55
N LYS A 134 17.15 42.42 -6.76
CA LYS A 134 15.79 42.46 -6.16
C LYS A 134 14.93 41.31 -6.64
N GLU A 135 14.93 41.02 -7.94
CA GLU A 135 14.20 39.89 -8.54
C GLU A 135 14.69 38.55 -7.98
N TYR A 136 16.01 38.35 -7.88
CA TYR A 136 16.58 37.16 -7.26
C TYR A 136 16.12 36.98 -5.80
N LEU A 137 16.18 38.05 -5.00
CA LEU A 137 15.75 38.01 -3.59
C LEU A 137 14.24 37.77 -3.45
N ALA A 138 13.41 38.36 -4.31
CA ALA A 138 11.97 38.14 -4.35
C ALA A 138 11.65 36.67 -4.68
N SER A 139 12.27 36.13 -5.74
CA SER A 139 12.11 34.73 -6.12
C SER A 139 12.52 33.78 -4.98
N ARG A 140 13.64 34.07 -4.30
CA ARG A 140 14.09 33.27 -3.15
C ARG A 140 13.10 33.30 -1.98
N LYS A 141 12.48 34.46 -1.73
CA LYS A 141 11.44 34.63 -0.71
C LYS A 141 10.20 33.83 -1.06
N ASP A 142 9.78 33.84 -2.32
CA ASP A 142 8.58 33.14 -2.77
C ASP A 142 8.77 31.62 -2.82
N ALA A 143 9.95 31.14 -3.24
CA ALA A 143 10.32 29.74 -3.13
C ALA A 143 10.25 29.25 -1.67
N LYS A 144 10.81 30.03 -0.72
CA LYS A 144 10.73 29.70 0.72
C LYS A 144 9.29 29.66 1.23
N LYS A 145 8.43 30.60 0.82
CA LYS A 145 7.00 30.58 1.19
C LYS A 145 6.30 29.34 0.65
N SER A 146 6.56 29.00 -0.61
CA SER A 146 5.93 27.86 -1.29
C SER A 146 6.31 26.54 -0.61
N ILE A 147 7.61 26.34 -0.33
CA ILE A 147 8.11 25.17 0.41
C ILE A 147 7.48 25.09 1.81
N ASN A 148 7.45 26.19 2.56
CA ASN A 148 6.83 26.21 3.90
C ASN A 148 5.32 25.97 3.87
N LYS A 149 4.62 26.41 2.81
CA LYS A 149 3.20 26.11 2.60
C LYS A 149 3.01 24.62 2.33
N PHE A 150 3.80 24.05 1.44
CA PHE A 150 3.79 22.62 1.14
C PHE A 150 4.05 21.77 2.40
N MET A 151 5.12 22.06 3.14
CA MET A 151 5.46 21.32 4.37
C MET A 151 4.34 21.35 5.41
N ARG A 152 3.66 22.49 5.58
CA ARG A 152 2.49 22.57 6.47
C ARG A 152 1.32 21.72 5.96
N ASN A 153 1.05 21.74 4.66
CA ASN A 153 0.00 20.92 4.07
C ASN A 153 0.31 19.41 4.16
N PHE A 154 1.59 19.04 4.09
CA PHE A 154 2.05 17.66 4.19
C PHE A 154 1.96 17.11 5.63
N ILE A 155 2.18 17.95 6.64
CA ILE A 155 2.16 17.55 8.06
C ILE A 155 0.73 17.55 8.66
N ASN A 156 -0.18 18.35 8.13
CA ASN A 156 -1.54 18.55 8.69
C ASN A 156 -2.61 17.61 8.08
N LEU A 157 -2.23 16.52 7.42
CA LEU A 157 -3.14 15.56 6.76
C LEU A 157 -2.75 14.14 7.14
#